data_AF-V9FVA4-F1
#
_entry.id   AF-V9FVA4-F1
#
_cell.length_a   1.000
_cell.length_b   1.000
_cell.length_c   1.000
_cell.angle_alpha   90.00
_cell.angle_beta   90.00
_cell.angle_gamma   90.00
#
_symmetry.space_group_name_H-M   'P 1'
#
loop_
_entity.id
_entity.type
_entity.pdbx_description
1 polymer ?
#
loop_
_entity_poly.entity_id
_entity_poly.type
_entity_poly.pdbx_seq_one_letter_code
_entity_poly.pdbx_strand_id
1 'polypeptide(L)'
;MGLSSKVHPAALEKPQLVVVAVDTFDRAIQAAGDYWNHLQVGHRGRYSVQRLLSLRDYCERTSPIRVFLVCTMSLVPSFIMAMLVECIPLKPPDEGWKANYAFWIRLYVSSLPTAFGAVFQVKEVIEPGVISRTGVLITGIGSCTCYVALTMLIAVVWKFPIPFGYVLTVAPFVFFYMVFFILSIGPGVLRKSPKLRHQLKSQMTVIAAQGVLAIAYPTFSAVFNQLSATQQSIFIFVLPLIKFVVKQVIAKASAHLRECVGLIVVFSVDVCNVLYVVVCMQTAISPVTTTVMITSDAFFVILALRSIYYQLDSTQGRLQSMNSSKVNYLDDLLVLMRDIFRETNGTPVPIRVCAPLALPMSIESTRYLNDILKSRRRNAHDAESFTFLPIAPTATTSTQSMRCSLDRQHDQGELDWAVLNATLAQVTTTNSQRVLPARHSTDKLVSGPQLPMTVPSRTSTQRTEPRSKRRITVTSSGQDTSVQDVQNALQTLFHSEYVVMGEYIECAIPVLYSVYLTFLYHLPTAAYYPHTRCLTPEKFARAVMNLLLYSLVEFASFTGLSIVLRRKFGFSPLYQLAFVLETQVATLQGHLFLWISVILQMTLVHNGVDLEAPFK
;
A
#
# COMPACT_ATOMS: atom_id res chain seq x y z
N MET A 1 -2.07 -91.85 -21.70
CA MET A 1 -1.08 -90.75 -21.68
C MET A 1 -1.86 -89.45 -21.56
N GLY A 2 -1.58 -88.62 -20.54
CA GLY A 2 -2.21 -87.30 -20.39
C GLY A 2 -1.14 -86.23 -20.34
N LEU A 3 -1.25 -85.20 -21.18
CA LEU A 3 -0.32 -84.06 -21.18
C LEU A 3 -0.86 -82.93 -20.29
N SER A 4 0.04 -82.27 -19.56
CA SER A 4 -0.31 -81.20 -18.63
C SER A 4 -0.61 -79.90 -19.36
N SER A 5 -1.73 -79.26 -19.04
CA SER A 5 -2.02 -77.87 -19.36
C SER A 5 -2.02 -77.05 -18.06
N LYS A 6 -1.17 -76.02 -17.99
CA LYS A 6 -1.02 -75.19 -16.80
C LYS A 6 -2.11 -74.13 -16.73
N VAL A 7 -2.85 -74.11 -15.64
CA VAL A 7 -3.65 -72.92 -15.25
C VAL A 7 -2.68 -71.81 -14.79
N HIS A 8 -2.96 -70.58 -15.17
CA HIS A 8 -2.39 -69.37 -14.55
C HIS A 8 -3.54 -68.47 -14.07
N PRO A 9 -3.44 -67.88 -12.86
CA PRO A 9 -4.48 -67.00 -12.34
C PRO A 9 -4.50 -65.65 -13.07
N ALA A 10 -5.68 -65.04 -13.18
CA ALA A 10 -5.84 -63.73 -13.77
C ALA A 10 -5.11 -62.65 -12.93
N ALA A 11 -4.35 -61.77 -13.60
CA ALA A 11 -3.72 -60.63 -12.96
C ALA A 11 -4.77 -59.54 -12.67
N LEU A 12 -4.80 -59.04 -11.44
CA LEU A 12 -5.74 -57.99 -11.01
C LEU A 12 -5.35 -56.64 -11.64
N GLU A 13 -6.26 -56.02 -12.39
CA GLU A 13 -6.05 -54.69 -12.96
C GLU A 13 -5.81 -53.63 -11.88
N LYS A 14 -4.65 -52.95 -11.95
CA LYS A 14 -4.30 -51.81 -11.09
C LYS A 14 -4.14 -50.42 -11.77
N PRO A 15 -4.53 -50.15 -13.04
CA PRO A 15 -4.28 -48.84 -13.65
C PRO A 15 -5.15 -47.72 -13.05
N GLN A 16 -6.40 -48.01 -12.65
CA GLN A 16 -7.36 -46.98 -12.25
C GLN A 16 -6.96 -46.22 -10.98
N LEU A 17 -6.37 -46.90 -9.99
CA LEU A 17 -6.00 -46.27 -8.71
C LEU A 17 -4.95 -45.16 -8.90
N VAL A 18 -3.99 -45.34 -9.82
CA VAL A 18 -2.94 -44.37 -10.09
C VAL A 18 -3.50 -43.14 -10.81
N VAL A 19 -4.40 -43.34 -11.79
CA VAL A 19 -5.04 -42.22 -12.50
C VAL A 19 -5.91 -41.40 -11.55
N VAL A 20 -6.70 -42.05 -10.68
CA VAL A 20 -7.51 -41.36 -9.66
C VAL A 20 -6.63 -40.66 -8.62
N ALA A 21 -5.49 -41.24 -8.23
CA ALA A 21 -4.54 -40.60 -7.33
C ALA A 21 -3.89 -39.34 -7.96
N VAL A 22 -3.51 -39.38 -9.24
CA VAL A 22 -2.96 -38.22 -9.95
C VAL A 22 -4.02 -37.12 -10.11
N ASP A 23 -5.23 -37.46 -10.58
CA ASP A 23 -6.31 -36.47 -10.76
C ASP A 23 -6.80 -35.88 -9.41
N THR A 24 -6.82 -36.64 -8.32
CA THR A 24 -7.09 -36.06 -6.99
C THR A 24 -5.93 -35.23 -6.44
N PHE A 25 -4.67 -35.56 -6.77
CA PHE A 25 -3.51 -34.76 -6.42
C PHE A 25 -3.44 -33.45 -7.23
N ASP A 26 -3.71 -33.47 -8.53
CA ASP A 26 -3.81 -32.27 -9.37
C ASP A 26 -4.98 -31.38 -8.94
N ARG A 27 -6.15 -31.96 -8.62
CA ARG A 27 -7.27 -31.19 -8.05
C ARG A 27 -6.94 -30.63 -6.66
N ALA A 28 -6.15 -31.33 -5.84
CA ALA A 28 -5.65 -30.80 -4.57
C ALA A 28 -4.62 -29.67 -4.77
N ILE A 29 -3.73 -29.76 -5.76
CA ILE A 29 -2.78 -28.70 -6.12
C ILE A 29 -3.51 -27.48 -6.68
N GLN A 30 -4.53 -27.66 -7.52
CA GLN A 30 -5.36 -26.57 -8.04
C GLN A 30 -6.14 -25.90 -6.90
N ALA A 31 -6.82 -26.66 -6.04
CA ALA A 31 -7.51 -26.12 -4.89
C ALA A 31 -6.57 -25.40 -3.90
N ALA A 32 -5.37 -25.92 -3.67
CA ALA A 32 -4.34 -25.26 -2.87
C ALA A 32 -3.80 -23.98 -3.55
N GLY A 33 -3.66 -23.99 -4.87
CA GLY A 33 -3.26 -22.83 -5.68
C GLY A 33 -4.32 -21.72 -5.67
N ASP A 34 -5.59 -22.05 -5.83
CA ASP A 34 -6.69 -21.09 -5.75
C ASP A 34 -6.89 -20.55 -4.33
N TYR A 35 -6.74 -21.41 -3.31
CA TYR A 35 -6.71 -20.99 -1.91
C TYR A 35 -5.52 -20.05 -1.63
N TRP A 36 -4.33 -20.35 -2.17
CA TRP A 36 -3.15 -19.49 -2.11
C TRP A 36 -3.38 -18.14 -2.80
N ASN A 37 -3.96 -18.13 -4.00
CA ASN A 37 -4.34 -16.93 -4.75
C ASN A 37 -5.34 -16.06 -3.96
N HIS A 38 -6.29 -16.66 -3.26
CA HIS A 38 -7.25 -15.97 -2.38
C HIS A 38 -6.63 -15.50 -1.04
N LEU A 39 -5.54 -16.15 -0.60
CA LEU A 39 -4.73 -15.73 0.54
C LEU A 39 -3.79 -14.57 0.20
N GLN A 40 -3.38 -14.38 -1.05
CA GLN A 40 -2.49 -13.29 -1.44
C GLN A 40 -3.14 -11.90 -1.24
N VAL A 41 -2.47 -11.04 -0.46
CA VAL A 41 -2.95 -9.69 -0.15
C VAL A 41 -3.03 -8.82 -1.42
N GLY A 42 -2.10 -9.00 -2.35
CA GLY A 42 -2.10 -8.34 -3.67
C GLY A 42 -3.32 -8.67 -4.55
N HIS A 43 -4.09 -9.72 -4.24
CA HIS A 43 -5.31 -10.07 -4.99
C HIS A 43 -6.59 -9.53 -4.33
N ARG A 44 -6.52 -8.90 -3.15
CA ARG A 44 -7.68 -8.38 -2.40
C ARG A 44 -8.12 -6.97 -2.79
N GLY A 45 -7.26 -6.24 -3.49
CA GLY A 45 -7.54 -4.90 -4.00
C GLY A 45 -7.70 -4.88 -5.51
N ARG A 46 -8.28 -3.77 -6.00
CA ARG A 46 -8.35 -3.39 -7.42
C ARG A 46 -8.27 -1.87 -7.49
N TYR A 47 -7.59 -1.34 -8.48
CA TYR A 47 -7.55 0.09 -8.75
C TYR A 47 -8.96 0.67 -9.02
N SER A 48 -9.20 1.88 -8.55
CA SER A 48 -10.28 2.74 -9.05
C SER A 48 -9.89 3.41 -10.37
N VAL A 49 -10.89 3.84 -11.16
CA VAL A 49 -10.66 4.66 -12.37
C VAL A 49 -9.86 5.92 -12.01
N GLN A 50 -10.17 6.55 -10.87
CA GLN A 50 -9.44 7.69 -10.34
C GLN A 50 -7.96 7.38 -10.06
N ARG A 51 -7.64 6.25 -9.40
CA ARG A 51 -6.24 5.86 -9.15
C ARG A 51 -5.48 5.61 -10.45
N LEU A 52 -6.08 4.88 -11.39
CA LEU A 52 -5.49 4.61 -12.71
C LEU A 52 -5.16 5.90 -13.47
N LEU A 53 -6.11 6.85 -13.54
CA LEU A 53 -5.90 8.16 -14.17
C LEU A 53 -4.79 8.95 -13.47
N SER A 54 -4.79 9.01 -12.14
CA SER A 54 -3.76 9.75 -11.39
C SER A 54 -2.35 9.13 -11.54
N LEU A 55 -2.23 7.81 -11.70
CA LEU A 55 -0.97 7.13 -12.01
C LEU A 55 -0.51 7.45 -13.44
N ARG A 56 -1.41 7.37 -14.43
CA ARG A 56 -1.13 7.76 -15.82
C ARG A 56 -0.62 9.20 -15.91
N ASP A 57 -1.37 10.13 -15.31
CA ASP A 57 -0.99 11.53 -15.21
C ASP A 57 0.34 11.74 -14.43
N TYR A 58 0.71 10.85 -13.51
CA TYR A 58 1.99 10.91 -12.78
C TYR A 58 3.16 10.44 -13.66
N CYS A 59 2.97 9.36 -14.44
CA CYS A 59 3.93 8.88 -15.43
C CYS A 59 4.23 9.93 -16.52
N GLU A 60 3.25 10.72 -16.94
CA GLU A 60 3.44 11.79 -17.94
C GLU A 60 4.08 13.07 -17.38
N ARG A 61 3.79 13.44 -16.12
CA ARG A 61 4.23 14.73 -15.54
C ARG A 61 5.52 14.67 -14.73
N THR A 62 5.95 13.51 -14.27
CA THR A 62 7.05 13.38 -13.29
C THR A 62 8.37 13.09 -14.00
N SER A 63 9.45 13.81 -13.66
CA SER A 63 10.78 13.51 -14.20
C SER A 63 11.39 12.26 -13.51
N PRO A 64 12.23 11.47 -14.20
CA PRO A 64 12.86 10.30 -13.61
C PRO A 64 13.77 10.64 -12.42
N ILE A 65 14.32 11.86 -12.38
CA ILE A 65 15.10 12.37 -11.24
C ILE A 65 14.20 12.56 -10.01
N ARG A 66 12.99 13.12 -10.17
CA ARG A 66 12.02 13.23 -9.06
C ARG A 66 11.57 11.87 -8.58
N VAL A 67 11.30 10.92 -9.48
CA VAL A 67 10.99 9.52 -9.12
C VAL A 67 12.12 8.91 -8.28
N PHE A 68 13.37 9.04 -8.71
CA PHE A 68 14.52 8.52 -7.97
C PHE A 68 14.69 9.20 -6.59
N LEU A 69 14.50 10.51 -6.50
CA LEU A 69 14.57 11.25 -5.22
C LEU A 69 13.43 10.85 -4.26
N VAL A 70 12.21 10.65 -4.75
CA VAL A 70 11.10 10.13 -3.91
C VAL A 70 11.41 8.72 -3.41
N CYS A 71 11.87 7.81 -4.28
CA CYS A 71 12.21 6.44 -3.88
C CYS A 71 13.40 6.36 -2.93
N THR A 72 14.37 7.27 -2.99
CA THR A 72 15.51 7.29 -2.06
C THR A 72 15.19 7.99 -0.74
N MET A 73 14.51 9.14 -0.77
CA MET A 73 14.25 9.94 0.42
C MET A 73 13.06 9.48 1.27
N SER A 74 12.27 8.50 0.82
CA SER A 74 11.07 8.07 1.56
C SER A 74 11.36 7.35 2.88
N LEU A 75 12.41 6.53 2.96
CA LEU A 75 12.76 5.80 4.19
C LEU A 75 13.71 6.59 5.12
N VAL A 76 14.50 7.49 4.54
CA VAL A 76 15.61 8.20 5.20
C VAL A 76 15.22 9.00 6.45
N PRO A 77 14.11 9.79 6.49
CA PRO A 77 13.75 10.60 7.67
C PRO A 77 13.58 9.79 8.96
N SER A 78 13.04 8.58 8.88
CA SER A 78 12.85 7.72 10.05
C SER A 78 14.17 7.13 10.56
N PHE A 79 15.10 6.77 9.67
CA PHE A 79 16.46 6.37 10.05
C PHE A 79 17.28 7.53 10.61
N ILE A 80 17.16 8.75 10.05
CA ILE A 80 17.80 9.96 10.60
C ILE A 80 17.28 10.23 12.01
N MET A 81 15.96 10.16 12.25
CA MET A 81 15.41 10.35 13.59
C MET A 81 15.90 9.27 14.57
N ALA A 82 16.05 8.02 14.15
CA ALA A 82 16.66 6.98 14.97
C ALA A 82 18.13 7.30 15.32
N MET A 83 18.96 7.68 14.33
CA MET A 83 20.35 8.09 14.55
C MET A 83 20.45 9.27 15.53
N LEU A 84 19.64 10.32 15.36
CA LEU A 84 19.59 11.48 16.27
C LEU A 84 19.18 11.09 17.71
N VAL A 85 18.37 10.05 17.87
CA VAL A 85 17.97 9.49 19.17
C VAL A 85 19.09 8.65 19.80
N GLU A 86 19.96 8.00 19.01
CA GLU A 86 21.16 7.31 19.52
C GLU A 86 22.25 8.27 20.00
N CYS A 87 22.30 9.50 19.48
CA CYS A 87 23.21 10.55 19.93
C CYS A 87 22.96 11.01 21.39
N ILE A 88 21.80 10.67 21.97
CA ILE A 88 21.47 11.02 23.36
C ILE A 88 22.23 10.05 24.29
N PRO A 89 23.23 10.51 25.06
CA PRO A 89 24.10 9.62 25.82
C PRO A 89 23.35 8.96 26.98
N LEU A 90 23.61 7.67 27.17
CA LEU A 90 23.04 6.87 28.25
C LEU A 90 24.10 6.51 29.30
N LYS A 91 23.62 6.26 30.52
CA LYS A 91 24.41 5.80 31.67
C LYS A 91 24.19 4.31 31.92
N PRO A 92 24.99 3.64 32.77
CA PRO A 92 24.66 2.32 33.27
C PRO A 92 23.25 2.28 33.87
N PRO A 93 22.42 1.25 33.58
CA PRO A 93 21.07 1.16 34.12
C PRO A 93 21.07 1.01 35.66
N ASP A 94 22.16 0.49 36.23
CA ASP A 94 22.37 0.25 37.66
C ASP A 94 22.48 1.55 38.48
N GLU A 95 22.80 2.70 37.87
CA GLU A 95 22.69 4.01 38.52
C GLU A 95 21.21 4.45 38.75
N GLY A 96 20.25 3.66 38.26
CA GLY A 96 18.83 3.87 38.48
C GLY A 96 18.18 4.96 37.62
N TRP A 97 16.86 5.14 37.80
CA TRP A 97 16.02 5.97 36.94
C TRP A 97 16.34 7.47 36.98
N LYS A 98 16.91 7.97 38.09
CA LYS A 98 17.27 9.39 38.27
C LYS A 98 18.54 9.76 37.50
N ALA A 99 19.57 8.93 37.59
CA ALA A 99 20.82 9.13 36.86
C ALA A 99 20.62 8.98 35.34
N ASN A 100 19.72 8.07 34.95
CA ASN A 100 19.33 7.84 33.56
C ASN A 100 18.27 8.84 33.05
N TYR A 101 18.30 10.11 33.47
CA TYR A 101 17.34 11.14 33.01
C TYR A 101 17.30 11.27 31.46
N ALA A 102 18.44 11.05 30.81
CA ALA A 102 18.57 11.06 29.35
C ALA A 102 17.72 9.98 28.66
N PHE A 103 17.46 8.84 29.32
CA PHE A 103 16.55 7.80 28.79
C PHE A 103 15.11 8.31 28.68
N TRP A 104 14.63 9.11 29.64
CA TRP A 104 13.28 9.69 29.58
C TRP A 104 13.15 10.73 28.46
N ILE A 105 14.20 11.55 28.25
CA ILE A 105 14.27 12.48 27.11
C ILE A 105 14.25 11.68 25.79
N ARG A 106 15.08 10.63 25.69
CA ARG A 106 15.17 9.75 24.51
C ARG A 106 13.83 9.11 24.17
N LEU A 107 13.12 8.58 25.17
CA LEU A 107 11.79 7.97 25.06
C LEU A 107 10.71 8.98 24.62
N TYR A 108 10.81 10.24 25.08
CA TYR A 108 9.92 11.32 24.65
C TYR A 108 10.19 11.73 23.20
N VAL A 109 11.46 11.89 22.82
CA VAL A 109 11.87 12.28 21.45
C VAL A 109 11.54 11.19 20.42
N SER A 110 11.64 9.91 20.75
CA SER A 110 11.26 8.82 19.83
C SER A 110 9.74 8.56 19.75
N SER A 111 9.00 8.79 20.84
CA SER A 111 7.53 8.65 20.82
C SER A 111 6.81 9.79 20.10
N LEU A 112 7.36 11.02 20.06
CA LEU A 112 6.71 12.16 19.41
C LEU A 112 6.46 11.98 17.89
N PRO A 113 7.45 11.61 17.03
CA PRO A 113 7.21 11.32 15.62
C PRO A 113 6.22 10.18 15.42
N THR A 114 6.26 9.17 16.29
CA THR A 114 5.33 8.04 16.29
C THR A 114 3.89 8.48 16.58
N ALA A 115 3.68 9.33 17.60
CA ALA A 115 2.37 9.85 17.97
C ALA A 115 1.79 10.76 16.87
N PHE A 116 2.58 11.70 16.33
CA PHE A 116 2.14 12.52 15.18
C PHE A 116 1.84 11.66 13.95
N GLY A 117 2.70 10.67 13.67
CA GLY A 117 2.50 9.68 12.62
C GLY A 117 1.18 8.90 12.74
N ALA A 118 0.79 8.51 13.95
CA ALA A 118 -0.50 7.90 14.22
C ALA A 118 -1.67 8.88 13.99
N VAL A 119 -1.56 10.14 14.44
CA VAL A 119 -2.59 11.16 14.17
C VAL A 119 -2.78 11.37 12.68
N PHE A 120 -1.70 11.43 11.89
CA PHE A 120 -1.79 11.64 10.45
C PHE A 120 -2.42 10.45 9.70
N GLN A 121 -2.05 9.21 10.04
CA GLN A 121 -2.70 7.99 9.49
C GLN A 121 -4.22 8.03 9.66
N VAL A 122 -4.70 8.29 10.88
CA VAL A 122 -6.15 8.32 11.16
C VAL A 122 -6.81 9.56 10.53
N LYS A 123 -6.09 10.69 10.42
CA LYS A 123 -6.58 11.93 9.81
C LYS A 123 -6.75 11.85 8.29
N GLU A 124 -5.94 11.06 7.58
CA GLU A 124 -6.14 10.81 6.14
C GLU A 124 -7.43 10.00 5.86
N VAL A 125 -7.88 9.18 6.82
CA VAL A 125 -9.09 8.34 6.70
C VAL A 125 -10.38 9.03 7.18
N ILE A 126 -10.27 10.08 8.00
CA ILE A 126 -11.40 10.83 8.56
C ILE A 126 -11.78 12.02 7.67
N GLU A 127 -13.03 12.49 7.77
CA GLU A 127 -13.53 13.63 7.01
C GLU A 127 -12.71 14.92 7.26
N PRO A 128 -12.35 15.69 6.22
CA PRO A 128 -11.60 16.93 6.37
C PRO A 128 -12.30 17.92 7.33
N GLY A 129 -11.51 18.54 8.20
CA GLY A 129 -12.00 19.54 9.17
C GLY A 129 -12.37 19.00 10.56
N VAL A 130 -12.55 17.68 10.74
CA VAL A 130 -12.90 17.09 12.05
C VAL A 130 -11.81 17.29 13.12
N ILE A 131 -10.53 17.44 12.73
CA ILE A 131 -9.40 17.62 13.66
C ILE A 131 -8.63 18.91 13.33
N SER A 132 -8.77 19.89 14.22
CA SER A 132 -8.03 21.16 14.21
C SER A 132 -6.51 20.95 14.32
N ARG A 133 -5.72 21.90 13.79
CA ARG A 133 -4.24 21.90 13.93
C ARG A 133 -3.81 21.83 15.40
N THR A 134 -4.51 22.56 16.28
CA THR A 134 -4.27 22.54 17.73
C THR A 134 -4.57 21.16 18.34
N GLY A 135 -5.59 20.46 17.85
CA GLY A 135 -5.93 19.09 18.29
C GLY A 135 -4.86 18.05 17.90
N VAL A 136 -4.21 18.22 16.75
CA VAL A 136 -3.05 17.40 16.35
C VAL A 136 -1.90 17.59 17.35
N LEU A 137 -1.57 18.86 17.68
CA LEU A 137 -0.52 19.19 18.65
C LEU A 137 -0.82 18.67 20.06
N ILE A 138 -2.04 18.90 20.55
CA ILE A 138 -2.51 18.39 21.85
C ILE A 138 -2.46 16.86 21.90
N THR A 139 -2.83 16.17 20.81
CA THR A 139 -2.77 14.70 20.77
C THR A 139 -1.35 14.18 20.82
N GLY A 140 -0.45 14.67 19.97
CA GLY A 140 0.95 14.23 19.95
C GLY A 140 1.67 14.51 21.27
N ILE A 141 1.65 15.77 21.71
CA ILE A 141 2.37 16.21 22.92
C ILE A 141 1.73 15.60 24.18
N GLY A 142 0.40 15.65 24.31
CA GLY A 142 -0.30 15.15 25.49
C GLY A 142 -0.13 13.64 25.69
N SER A 143 -0.26 12.85 24.62
CA SER A 143 -0.07 11.40 24.70
C SER A 143 1.37 11.03 25.06
N CYS A 144 2.38 11.67 24.47
CA CYS A 144 3.78 11.47 24.82
C CYS A 144 4.12 11.88 26.25
N THR A 145 3.60 13.02 26.74
CA THR A 145 3.86 13.47 28.12
C THR A 145 3.27 12.50 29.14
N CYS A 146 2.01 12.07 28.96
CA CYS A 146 1.38 11.11 29.87
C CYS A 146 2.02 9.71 29.78
N TYR A 147 2.41 9.28 28.58
CA TYR A 147 3.13 8.03 28.33
C TYR A 147 4.48 7.97 29.08
N VAL A 148 5.33 9.00 28.92
CA VAL A 148 6.64 9.05 29.58
C VAL A 148 6.48 9.24 31.09
N ALA A 149 5.54 10.08 31.54
CA ALA A 149 5.27 10.27 32.96
C ALA A 149 4.78 8.98 33.65
N LEU A 150 3.90 8.20 33.01
CA LEU A 150 3.47 6.91 33.56
C LEU A 150 4.60 5.88 33.53
N THR A 151 5.39 5.82 32.46
CA THR A 151 6.52 4.89 32.38
C THR A 151 7.57 5.20 33.46
N MET A 152 7.86 6.49 33.69
CA MET A 152 8.71 6.93 34.79
C MET A 152 8.10 6.60 36.16
N LEU A 153 6.78 6.75 36.34
CA LEU A 153 6.09 6.34 37.57
C LEU A 153 6.19 4.82 37.82
N ILE A 154 6.08 3.98 36.79
CA ILE A 154 6.27 2.53 36.90
C ILE A 154 7.72 2.21 37.30
N ALA A 155 8.71 2.90 36.74
CA ALA A 155 10.13 2.77 37.12
C ALA A 155 10.43 3.25 38.56
N VAL A 156 9.64 4.20 39.09
CA VAL A 156 9.71 4.68 40.47
C VAL A 156 9.09 3.68 41.46
N VAL A 157 7.93 3.12 41.11
CA VAL A 157 7.11 2.28 42.01
C VAL A 157 7.55 0.81 42.02
N TRP A 158 8.10 0.30 40.90
CA TRP A 158 8.43 -1.12 40.75
C TRP A 158 9.94 -1.38 40.68
N LYS A 159 10.57 -1.13 39.52
CA LYS A 159 12.01 -1.29 39.29
C LYS A 159 12.44 -0.50 38.05
N PHE A 160 13.67 0.00 38.06
CA PHE A 160 14.40 0.40 36.85
C PHE A 160 15.60 -0.53 36.62
N PRO A 161 15.85 -0.99 35.38
CA PRO A 161 14.97 -0.90 34.22
C PRO A 161 13.70 -1.75 34.42
N ILE A 162 12.61 -1.42 33.71
CA ILE A 162 11.29 -2.06 33.86
C ILE A 162 11.30 -3.41 33.11
N PRO A 163 11.03 -4.57 33.73
CA PRO A 163 11.02 -5.87 33.05
C PRO A 163 10.06 -5.89 31.86
N PHE A 164 10.54 -6.31 30.69
CA PHE A 164 9.80 -6.26 29.41
C PHE A 164 9.20 -4.87 29.11
N GLY A 165 9.85 -3.80 29.58
CA GLY A 165 9.32 -2.45 29.64
C GLY A 165 8.74 -1.97 28.31
N TYR A 166 9.43 -2.23 27.19
CA TYR A 166 8.92 -1.84 25.87
C TYR A 166 7.55 -2.48 25.54
N VAL A 167 7.36 -3.77 25.83
CA VAL A 167 6.09 -4.47 25.56
C VAL A 167 5.01 -4.00 26.53
N LEU A 168 5.36 -3.81 27.81
CA LEU A 168 4.42 -3.35 28.83
C LEU A 168 3.89 -1.94 28.54
N THR A 169 4.70 -1.05 27.95
CA THR A 169 4.32 0.35 27.72
C THR A 169 3.56 0.61 26.41
N VAL A 170 3.50 -0.35 25.47
CA VAL A 170 2.67 -0.25 24.25
C VAL A 170 1.20 0.03 24.57
N ALA A 171 0.60 -0.75 25.48
CA ALA A 171 -0.82 -0.60 25.81
C ALA A 171 -1.13 0.77 26.47
N PRO A 172 -0.34 1.27 27.44
CA PRO A 172 -0.43 2.66 27.91
C PRO A 172 -0.23 3.74 26.83
N PHE A 173 0.72 3.58 25.90
CA PHE A 173 0.90 4.53 24.79
C PHE A 173 -0.36 4.64 23.94
N VAL A 174 -0.90 3.49 23.51
CA VAL A 174 -2.15 3.39 22.75
C VAL A 174 -3.30 4.00 23.55
N PHE A 175 -3.42 3.70 24.84
CA PHE A 175 -4.48 4.26 25.70
C PHE A 175 -4.45 5.78 25.76
N PHE A 176 -3.31 6.39 26.09
CA PHE A 176 -3.21 7.86 26.16
C PHE A 176 -3.42 8.51 24.80
N TYR A 177 -2.88 7.93 23.73
CA TYR A 177 -3.13 8.38 22.37
C TYR A 177 -4.64 8.40 22.06
N MET A 178 -5.39 7.35 22.38
CA MET A 178 -6.86 7.32 22.16
C MET A 178 -7.59 8.36 23.01
N VAL A 179 -7.22 8.55 24.28
CA VAL A 179 -7.84 9.55 25.16
C VAL A 179 -7.65 10.96 24.59
N PHE A 180 -6.42 11.36 24.27
CA PHE A 180 -6.18 12.70 23.72
C PHE A 180 -6.75 12.89 22.31
N PHE A 181 -6.77 11.84 21.47
CA PHE A 181 -7.37 11.89 20.14
C PHE A 181 -8.91 12.10 20.21
N ILE A 182 -9.60 11.38 21.11
CA ILE A 182 -11.05 11.54 21.33
C ILE A 182 -11.38 12.92 21.93
N LEU A 183 -10.56 13.41 22.86
CA LEU A 183 -10.68 14.77 23.40
C LEU A 183 -10.48 15.83 22.31
N SER A 184 -9.53 15.63 21.40
CA SER A 184 -9.21 16.56 20.30
C SER A 184 -10.25 16.59 19.17
N ILE A 185 -11.06 15.54 19.03
CA ILE A 185 -12.27 15.51 18.18
C ILE A 185 -13.47 16.15 18.91
N GLY A 186 -13.49 16.08 20.24
CA GLY A 186 -14.63 16.46 21.06
C GLY A 186 -15.63 15.30 21.21
N PRO A 187 -15.82 14.74 22.43
CA PRO A 187 -16.75 13.61 22.65
C PRO A 187 -18.19 13.87 22.18
N GLY A 188 -18.64 15.13 22.21
CA GLY A 188 -19.96 15.54 21.70
C GLY A 188 -20.11 15.40 20.18
N VAL A 189 -19.05 15.66 19.41
CA VAL A 189 -19.04 15.46 17.95
C VAL A 189 -19.09 13.97 17.63
N LEU A 190 -18.26 13.19 18.31
CA LEU A 190 -18.21 11.74 18.16
C LEU A 190 -19.54 11.06 18.55
N ARG A 191 -20.22 11.55 19.60
CA ARG A 191 -21.57 11.10 19.98
C ARG A 191 -22.63 11.41 18.91
N LYS A 192 -22.56 12.57 18.25
CA LYS A 192 -23.51 12.98 17.19
C LYS A 192 -23.31 12.22 15.88
N SER A 193 -22.06 11.91 15.49
CA SER A 193 -21.74 11.35 14.17
C SER A 193 -21.52 9.82 14.18
N PRO A 194 -22.52 8.99 13.82
CA PRO A 194 -22.35 7.52 13.77
C PRO A 194 -21.31 7.08 12.72
N LYS A 195 -21.23 7.78 11.58
CA LYS A 195 -20.23 7.53 10.52
C LYS A 195 -18.79 7.66 11.05
N LEU A 196 -18.51 8.75 11.78
CA LEU A 196 -17.22 9.01 12.40
C LEU A 196 -16.86 7.93 13.44
N ARG A 197 -17.82 7.49 14.27
CA ARG A 197 -17.62 6.36 15.20
C ARG A 197 -17.27 5.06 14.47
N HIS A 198 -17.91 4.78 13.34
CA HIS A 198 -17.60 3.60 12.54
C HIS A 198 -16.20 3.68 11.93
N GLN A 199 -15.83 4.80 11.29
CA GLN A 199 -14.47 5.03 10.77
C GLN A 199 -13.42 4.87 11.88
N LEU A 200 -13.63 5.51 13.03
CA LEU A 200 -12.70 5.46 14.15
C LEU A 200 -12.55 4.03 14.70
N LYS A 201 -13.66 3.31 14.96
CA LYS A 201 -13.63 1.90 15.39
C LYS A 201 -12.89 1.02 14.37
N SER A 202 -13.07 1.27 13.08
CA SER A 202 -12.40 0.53 12.01
C SER A 202 -10.88 0.75 12.00
N GLN A 203 -10.43 1.99 12.31
CA GLN A 203 -9.02 2.32 12.51
C GLN A 203 -8.46 1.71 13.80
N MET A 204 -9.23 1.69 14.91
CA MET A 204 -8.85 0.99 16.14
C MET A 204 -8.54 -0.48 15.89
N THR A 205 -9.33 -1.16 15.05
CA THR A 205 -9.08 -2.57 14.69
C THR A 205 -7.76 -2.77 13.95
N VAL A 206 -7.32 -1.80 13.12
CA VAL A 206 -6.01 -1.86 12.44
C VAL A 206 -4.87 -1.64 13.42
N ILE A 207 -4.98 -0.65 14.30
CA ILE A 207 -3.95 -0.35 15.33
C ILE A 207 -3.83 -1.52 16.33
N ALA A 208 -4.95 -2.12 16.74
CA ALA A 208 -4.95 -3.31 17.60
C ALA A 208 -4.36 -4.54 16.89
N ALA A 209 -4.64 -4.73 15.59
CA ALA A 209 -4.03 -5.78 14.78
C ALA A 209 -2.51 -5.59 14.61
N GLN A 210 -2.05 -4.35 14.50
CA GLN A 210 -0.62 -4.00 14.49
C GLN A 210 0.06 -4.30 15.83
N GLY A 211 -0.65 -4.16 16.96
CA GLY A 211 -0.16 -4.54 18.29
C GLY A 211 0.34 -6.00 18.40
N VAL A 212 -0.13 -6.90 17.52
CA VAL A 212 0.38 -8.28 17.42
C VAL A 212 1.88 -8.31 17.06
N LEU A 213 2.35 -7.42 16.18
CA LEU A 213 3.77 -7.35 15.78
C LEU A 213 4.67 -6.94 16.96
N ALA A 214 4.20 -5.99 17.77
CA ALA A 214 4.92 -5.47 18.94
C ALA A 214 5.05 -6.50 20.09
N ILE A 215 4.32 -7.61 20.02
CA ILE A 215 4.46 -8.75 20.94
C ILE A 215 5.24 -9.88 20.25
N ALA A 216 4.83 -10.27 19.04
CA ALA A 216 5.34 -11.46 18.35
C ALA A 216 6.84 -11.40 18.06
N TYR A 217 7.38 -10.25 17.61
CA TYR A 217 8.81 -10.15 17.30
C TYR A 217 9.70 -10.15 18.57
N PRO A 218 9.38 -9.39 19.66
CA PRO A 218 10.08 -9.55 20.93
C PRO A 218 10.01 -10.97 21.51
N THR A 219 8.86 -11.66 21.42
CA THR A 219 8.74 -13.06 21.84
C THR A 219 9.61 -14.00 21.00
N PHE A 220 9.62 -13.84 19.68
CA PHE A 220 10.54 -14.58 18.80
C PHE A 220 12.01 -14.31 19.18
N SER A 221 12.35 -13.06 19.51
CA SER A 221 13.71 -12.66 19.92
C SER A 221 14.14 -13.31 21.23
N ALA A 222 13.27 -13.36 22.23
CA ALA A 222 13.53 -14.04 23.49
C ALA A 222 13.86 -15.53 23.26
N VAL A 223 13.07 -16.23 22.43
CA VAL A 223 13.29 -17.64 22.11
C VAL A 223 14.55 -17.83 21.25
N PHE A 224 14.71 -17.07 20.16
CA PHE A 224 15.84 -17.21 19.22
C PHE A 224 17.20 -17.06 19.90
N ASN A 225 17.32 -16.10 20.83
CA ASN A 225 18.56 -15.86 21.58
C ASN A 225 18.88 -16.93 22.63
N GLN A 226 17.91 -17.77 23.03
CA GLN A 226 18.10 -18.89 23.96
C GLN A 226 18.41 -20.23 23.25
N LEU A 227 18.24 -20.31 21.92
CA LEU A 227 18.47 -21.51 21.12
C LEU A 227 19.93 -21.70 20.68
N SER A 228 20.38 -22.96 20.59
CA SER A 228 21.67 -23.29 19.97
C SER A 228 21.69 -23.03 18.46
N ALA A 229 22.86 -22.87 17.84
CA ALA A 229 22.98 -22.49 16.43
C ALA A 229 22.22 -23.42 15.44
N THR A 230 22.18 -24.73 15.72
CA THR A 230 21.40 -25.70 14.92
C THR A 230 19.89 -25.47 15.09
N GLN A 231 19.44 -25.20 16.32
CA GLN A 231 18.04 -24.91 16.62
C GLN A 231 17.61 -23.53 16.06
N GLN A 232 18.45 -22.50 16.16
CA GLN A 232 18.23 -21.18 15.53
C GLN A 232 17.98 -21.33 14.02
N SER A 233 18.77 -22.17 13.35
CA SER A 233 18.66 -22.44 11.90
C SER A 233 17.36 -23.16 11.50
N ILE A 234 16.71 -23.87 12.42
CA ILE A 234 15.39 -24.50 12.21
C ILE A 234 14.27 -23.53 12.61
N PHE A 235 14.41 -22.83 13.73
CA PHE A 235 13.42 -21.89 14.26
C PHE A 235 13.20 -20.68 13.34
N ILE A 236 14.16 -20.36 12.47
CA ILE A 236 14.06 -19.28 11.49
C ILE A 236 12.88 -19.45 10.51
N PHE A 237 12.45 -20.68 10.23
CA PHE A 237 11.26 -20.97 9.41
C PHE A 237 9.93 -20.58 10.09
N VAL A 238 9.93 -20.26 11.38
CA VAL A 238 8.78 -19.65 12.07
C VAL A 238 8.62 -18.17 11.67
N LEU A 239 9.67 -17.49 11.20
CA LEU A 239 9.59 -16.07 10.83
C LEU A 239 8.73 -15.84 9.58
N PRO A 240 8.86 -16.62 8.46
CA PRO A 240 7.89 -16.60 7.37
C PRO A 240 6.44 -16.93 7.80
N LEU A 241 6.25 -17.80 8.79
CA LEU A 241 4.91 -18.12 9.32
C LEU A 241 4.31 -16.93 10.07
N ILE A 242 5.09 -16.23 10.91
CA ILE A 242 4.67 -14.99 11.58
C ILE A 242 4.34 -13.91 10.52
N LYS A 243 5.24 -13.70 9.54
CA LYS A 243 5.04 -12.78 8.40
C LYS A 243 3.70 -13.08 7.70
N PHE A 244 3.46 -14.33 7.34
CA PHE A 244 2.22 -14.75 6.68
C PHE A 244 0.98 -14.53 7.55
N VAL A 245 0.96 -15.02 8.79
CA VAL A 245 -0.20 -14.91 9.69
C VAL A 245 -0.56 -13.46 9.95
N VAL A 246 0.42 -12.59 10.23
CA VAL A 246 0.13 -11.18 10.50
C VAL A 246 -0.26 -10.42 9.24
N LYS A 247 0.29 -10.76 8.05
CA LYS A 247 -0.26 -10.25 6.77
C LYS A 247 -1.74 -10.59 6.62
N GLN A 248 -2.19 -11.79 6.97
CA GLN A 248 -3.61 -12.15 6.93
C GLN A 248 -4.46 -11.33 7.92
N VAL A 249 -3.99 -11.18 9.16
CA VAL A 249 -4.70 -10.42 10.21
C VAL A 249 -4.83 -8.95 9.84
N ILE A 250 -3.73 -8.29 9.46
CA ILE A 250 -3.75 -6.85 9.11
C ILE A 250 -4.52 -6.62 7.81
N ALA A 251 -4.39 -7.48 6.79
CA ALA A 251 -5.18 -7.35 5.56
C ALA A 251 -6.70 -7.50 5.81
N LYS A 252 -7.10 -8.32 6.79
CA LYS A 252 -8.51 -8.48 7.18
C LYS A 252 -9.02 -7.26 7.97
N ALA A 253 -8.20 -6.70 8.86
CA ALA A 253 -8.54 -5.48 9.60
C ALA A 253 -8.63 -4.23 8.69
N SER A 254 -7.66 -4.07 7.78
CA SER A 254 -7.57 -2.92 6.88
C SER A 254 -8.48 -3.01 5.64
N ALA A 255 -9.17 -4.14 5.41
CA ALA A 255 -10.01 -4.39 4.23
C ALA A 255 -11.01 -3.26 3.89
N HIS A 256 -11.47 -2.51 4.90
CA HIS A 256 -12.34 -1.34 4.73
C HIS A 256 -11.71 -0.20 3.89
N LEU A 257 -10.37 -0.09 3.88
CA LEU A 257 -9.58 0.92 3.16
C LEU A 257 -9.27 0.54 1.72
N ARG A 258 -9.55 -0.71 1.32
CA ARG A 258 -9.55 -1.22 -0.06
C ARG A 258 -8.24 -1.00 -0.84
N GLU A 259 -8.06 0.17 -1.44
CA GLU A 259 -6.87 0.53 -2.23
C GLU A 259 -5.63 0.83 -1.37
N CYS A 260 -5.78 1.11 -0.06
CA CYS A 260 -4.63 1.30 0.85
C CYS A 260 -4.22 0.02 1.61
N VAL A 261 -4.91 -1.12 1.39
CA VAL A 261 -4.62 -2.40 2.08
C VAL A 261 -3.19 -2.87 1.82
N GLY A 262 -2.72 -2.76 0.56
CA GLY A 262 -1.37 -3.16 0.17
C GLY A 262 -0.30 -2.36 0.91
N LEU A 263 -0.39 -1.02 0.86
CA LEU A 263 0.52 -0.12 1.57
C LEU A 263 0.56 -0.41 3.08
N ILE A 264 -0.60 -0.51 3.75
CA ILE A 264 -0.63 -0.72 5.20
C ILE A 264 -0.02 -2.07 5.58
N VAL A 265 -0.27 -3.13 4.82
CA VAL A 265 0.31 -4.46 5.09
C VAL A 265 1.81 -4.48 4.86
N VAL A 266 2.29 -3.86 3.78
CA VAL A 266 3.73 -3.81 3.45
C VAL A 266 4.50 -2.93 4.45
N PHE A 267 4.05 -1.68 4.65
CA PHE A 267 4.73 -0.73 5.53
C PHE A 267 4.53 -0.99 7.04
N SER A 268 3.68 -1.96 7.43
CA SER A 268 3.74 -2.57 8.76
C SER A 268 4.52 -3.88 8.78
N VAL A 269 4.00 -4.94 8.16
CA VAL A 269 4.52 -6.29 8.34
C VAL A 269 5.89 -6.47 7.69
N ASP A 270 6.10 -6.00 6.46
CA ASP A 270 7.38 -6.21 5.77
C ASP A 270 8.48 -5.29 6.32
N VAL A 271 8.17 -4.03 6.64
CA VAL A 271 9.10 -3.14 7.37
C VAL A 271 9.57 -3.78 8.68
N CYS A 272 8.64 -4.31 9.48
CA CYS A 272 8.99 -5.01 10.71
C CYS A 272 9.82 -6.26 10.44
N ASN A 273 9.38 -7.08 9.48
CA ASN A 273 10.01 -8.36 9.19
C ASN A 273 11.45 -8.17 8.70
N VAL A 274 11.71 -7.21 7.80
CA VAL A 274 13.05 -6.98 7.25
C VAL A 274 13.98 -6.39 8.29
N LEU A 275 13.54 -5.40 9.08
CA LEU A 275 14.32 -4.92 10.23
C LEU A 275 14.65 -6.06 11.19
N TYR A 276 13.68 -6.96 11.45
CA TYR A 276 13.86 -8.08 12.35
C TYR A 276 14.79 -9.17 11.79
N VAL A 277 14.66 -9.54 10.51
CA VAL A 277 15.58 -10.43 9.78
C VAL A 277 17.01 -9.90 9.87
N VAL A 278 17.19 -8.61 9.61
CA VAL A 278 18.49 -7.93 9.62
C VAL A 278 19.13 -7.91 11.01
N VAL A 279 18.36 -7.65 12.07
CA VAL A 279 18.83 -7.81 13.47
C VAL A 279 19.22 -9.27 13.74
N CYS A 280 18.40 -10.24 13.32
CA CYS A 280 18.73 -11.66 13.45
C CYS A 280 20.01 -12.05 12.70
N MET A 281 20.23 -11.57 11.47
CA MET A 281 21.46 -11.76 10.69
C MET A 281 22.71 -11.25 11.40
N GLN A 282 22.61 -10.14 12.14
CA GLN A 282 23.71 -9.63 12.98
C GLN A 282 23.95 -10.48 14.23
N THR A 283 22.89 -10.98 14.88
CA THR A 283 23.01 -11.81 16.10
C THR A 283 23.39 -13.28 15.83
N ALA A 284 23.24 -13.75 14.59
CA ALA A 284 23.44 -15.15 14.23
C ALA A 284 24.87 -15.63 14.51
N ILE A 285 24.99 -16.66 15.36
CA ILE A 285 26.29 -17.21 15.78
C ILE A 285 26.96 -17.98 14.64
N SER A 286 26.17 -18.60 13.76
CA SER A 286 26.65 -19.40 12.63
C SER A 286 26.46 -18.66 11.29
N PRO A 287 27.49 -18.58 10.43
CA PRO A 287 27.33 -18.00 9.09
C PRO A 287 26.36 -18.82 8.21
N VAL A 288 26.17 -20.12 8.51
CA VAL A 288 25.20 -20.97 7.81
C VAL A 288 23.78 -20.44 8.00
N THR A 289 23.44 -19.95 9.19
CA THR A 289 22.13 -19.37 9.50
C THR A 289 21.88 -18.11 8.67
N THR A 290 22.91 -17.28 8.46
CA THR A 290 22.83 -16.12 7.55
C THR A 290 22.67 -16.55 6.10
N THR A 291 23.45 -17.52 5.62
CA THR A 291 23.30 -18.06 4.25
C THR A 291 21.91 -18.63 4.02
N VAL A 292 21.34 -19.36 4.98
CA VAL A 292 19.98 -19.93 4.89
C VAL A 292 18.89 -18.84 4.82
N MET A 293 19.04 -17.71 5.52
CA MET A 293 18.12 -16.58 5.34
C MET A 293 18.19 -16.03 3.91
N ILE A 294 19.40 -15.72 3.42
CA ILE A 294 19.61 -15.13 2.09
C ILE A 294 19.11 -16.06 0.97
N THR A 295 19.36 -17.38 1.07
CA THR A 295 18.88 -18.33 0.05
C THR A 295 17.39 -18.62 0.15
N SER A 296 16.80 -18.56 1.35
CA SER A 296 15.35 -18.69 1.56
C SER A 296 14.59 -17.51 0.95
N ASP A 297 15.00 -16.28 1.24
CA ASP A 297 14.34 -15.08 0.71
C ASP A 297 14.49 -15.02 -0.82
N ALA A 298 15.71 -15.23 -1.35
CA ALA A 298 15.94 -15.30 -2.80
C ALA A 298 15.08 -16.37 -3.50
N PHE A 299 14.86 -17.53 -2.85
CA PHE A 299 13.96 -18.56 -3.37
C PHE A 299 12.49 -18.10 -3.41
N PHE A 300 11.99 -17.48 -2.34
CA PHE A 300 10.63 -16.92 -2.31
C PHE A 300 10.44 -15.81 -3.36
N VAL A 301 11.45 -14.96 -3.57
CA VAL A 301 11.41 -13.91 -4.58
C VAL A 301 11.45 -14.50 -6.01
N ILE A 302 12.24 -15.55 -6.27
CA ILE A 302 12.20 -16.28 -7.54
C ILE A 302 10.80 -16.88 -7.79
N LEU A 303 10.12 -17.40 -6.76
CA LEU A 303 8.73 -17.87 -6.88
C LEU A 303 7.74 -16.73 -7.14
N ALA A 304 7.90 -15.56 -6.50
CA ALA A 304 7.08 -14.38 -6.74
C ALA A 304 7.25 -13.88 -8.18
N LEU A 305 8.49 -13.68 -8.63
CA LEU A 305 8.85 -13.33 -10.01
C LEU A 305 8.24 -14.30 -11.02
N ARG A 306 8.32 -15.61 -10.76
CA ARG A 306 7.71 -16.64 -11.62
C ARG A 306 6.20 -16.51 -11.66
N SER A 307 5.54 -16.40 -10.51
CA SER A 307 4.08 -16.25 -10.40
C SER A 307 3.58 -15.02 -11.17
N ILE A 308 4.23 -13.87 -10.96
CA ILE A 308 3.95 -12.61 -11.65
C ILE A 308 4.15 -12.73 -13.16
N TYR A 309 5.25 -13.35 -13.60
CA TYR A 309 5.53 -13.52 -15.02
C TYR A 309 4.41 -14.26 -15.75
N TYR A 310 3.98 -15.43 -15.23
CA TYR A 310 2.91 -16.24 -15.80
C TYR A 310 1.52 -15.58 -15.69
N GLN A 311 1.17 -14.98 -14.54
CA GLN A 311 -0.12 -14.29 -14.36
C GLN A 311 -0.25 -13.05 -15.27
N LEU A 312 0.85 -12.33 -15.51
CA LEU A 312 0.87 -11.26 -16.49
C LEU A 312 0.77 -11.78 -17.92
N ASP A 313 1.33 -12.94 -18.25
CA ASP A 313 1.30 -13.49 -19.61
C ASP A 313 -0.13 -13.80 -20.06
N SER A 314 -0.92 -14.48 -19.20
CA SER A 314 -2.30 -14.84 -19.50
C SER A 314 -3.25 -13.64 -19.62
N THR A 315 -2.98 -12.56 -18.88
CA THR A 315 -3.76 -11.31 -18.99
C THR A 315 -3.31 -10.44 -20.16
N GLN A 316 -2.01 -10.37 -20.45
CA GLN A 316 -1.46 -9.57 -21.54
C GLN A 316 -1.80 -10.12 -22.93
N GLY A 317 -1.78 -11.44 -23.12
CA GLY A 317 -2.23 -12.07 -24.37
C GLY A 317 -3.71 -11.80 -24.72
N ARG A 318 -4.55 -11.55 -23.70
CA ARG A 318 -5.97 -11.16 -23.90
C ARG A 318 -6.12 -9.68 -24.24
N LEU A 319 -5.33 -8.79 -23.63
CA LEU A 319 -5.36 -7.36 -23.94
C LEU A 319 -4.77 -7.05 -25.32
N GLN A 320 -3.63 -7.67 -25.66
CA GLN A 320 -2.94 -7.43 -26.94
C GLN A 320 -3.66 -8.05 -28.15
N SER A 321 -4.50 -9.08 -27.96
CA SER A 321 -5.35 -9.60 -29.05
C SER A 321 -6.53 -8.68 -29.39
N MET A 322 -6.85 -7.70 -28.55
CA MET A 322 -7.88 -6.69 -28.81
C MET A 322 -7.35 -5.40 -29.46
N ASN A 323 -6.05 -5.07 -29.35
CA ASN A 323 -5.45 -3.88 -29.95
C ASN A 323 -4.01 -4.12 -30.46
N SER A 324 -3.79 -3.90 -31.75
CA SER A 324 -2.54 -4.23 -32.47
C SER A 324 -1.45 -3.13 -32.40
N SER A 325 -1.57 -2.19 -31.45
CA SER A 325 -0.67 -1.03 -31.34
C SER A 325 0.28 -1.17 -30.15
N LYS A 326 1.53 -0.71 -30.30
CA LYS A 326 2.52 -0.67 -29.20
C LYS A 326 2.32 0.58 -28.33
N VAL A 327 1.20 0.65 -27.61
CA VAL A 327 0.92 1.69 -26.60
C VAL A 327 1.31 1.17 -25.20
N ASN A 328 1.26 2.03 -24.17
CA ASN A 328 1.46 1.60 -22.79
C ASN A 328 0.21 0.87 -22.28
N TYR A 329 0.40 -0.11 -21.41
CA TYR A 329 -0.68 -0.87 -20.78
C TYR A 329 -1.74 0.02 -20.09
N LEU A 330 -1.31 1.17 -19.55
CA LEU A 330 -2.21 2.15 -18.92
C LEU A 330 -3.17 2.80 -19.93
N ASP A 331 -2.69 3.13 -21.13
CA ASP A 331 -3.48 3.79 -22.17
C ASP A 331 -4.42 2.77 -22.84
N ASP A 332 -3.96 1.54 -23.12
CA ASP A 332 -4.80 0.45 -23.65
C ASP A 332 -5.97 0.13 -22.69
N LEU A 333 -5.67 0.03 -21.39
CA LEU A 333 -6.69 -0.20 -20.35
C LEU A 333 -7.68 0.97 -20.26
N LEU A 334 -7.22 2.21 -20.40
CA LEU A 334 -8.08 3.39 -20.41
C LEU A 334 -8.97 3.47 -21.66
N VAL A 335 -8.52 2.99 -22.82
CA VAL A 335 -9.35 2.83 -24.02
C VAL A 335 -10.42 1.76 -23.80
N LEU A 336 -10.05 0.55 -23.38
CA LEU A 336 -11.01 -0.52 -23.14
C LEU A 336 -12.07 -0.13 -22.08
N MET A 337 -11.67 0.59 -21.04
CA MET A 337 -12.57 1.16 -20.05
C MET A 337 -13.50 2.23 -20.64
N ARG A 338 -13.00 3.10 -21.52
CA ARG A 338 -13.79 4.14 -22.19
C ARG A 338 -14.90 3.53 -23.04
N ASP A 339 -14.60 2.47 -23.78
CA ASP A 339 -15.56 1.80 -24.64
C ASP A 339 -16.63 1.07 -23.81
N ILE A 340 -16.25 0.34 -22.76
CA ILE A 340 -17.21 -0.27 -21.81
C ILE A 340 -18.17 0.78 -21.22
N PHE A 341 -17.65 1.90 -20.68
CA PHE A 341 -18.50 2.97 -20.12
C PHE A 341 -19.36 3.70 -21.17
N ARG A 342 -19.03 3.58 -22.47
CA ARG A 342 -19.79 4.16 -23.58
C ARG A 342 -20.85 3.21 -24.14
N GLU A 343 -20.62 1.90 -24.06
CA GLU A 343 -21.58 0.88 -24.50
C GLU A 343 -22.66 0.59 -23.46
N THR A 344 -22.36 0.72 -22.15
CA THR A 344 -23.36 0.51 -21.08
C THR A 344 -24.31 1.70 -20.93
N ASN A 345 -25.27 1.79 -21.86
CA ASN A 345 -26.42 2.70 -21.82
C ASN A 345 -27.42 2.29 -20.72
N GLY A 346 -27.04 2.53 -19.46
CA GLY A 346 -27.94 2.41 -18.29
C GLY A 346 -27.52 1.36 -17.26
N THR A 347 -26.86 0.27 -17.67
CA THR A 347 -26.50 -0.83 -16.76
C THR A 347 -25.40 -0.44 -15.75
N PRO A 348 -25.52 -0.83 -14.46
CA PRO A 348 -24.58 -0.41 -13.43
C PRO A 348 -23.28 -1.22 -13.47
N VAL A 349 -22.30 -0.73 -14.25
CA VAL A 349 -20.98 -1.36 -14.38
C VAL A 349 -20.33 -1.60 -12.99
N PRO A 350 -19.87 -2.84 -12.68
CA PRO A 350 -19.25 -3.20 -11.41
C PRO A 350 -17.78 -2.74 -11.31
N ILE A 351 -17.45 -1.57 -11.86
CA ILE A 351 -16.12 -0.93 -11.79
C ILE A 351 -16.19 0.29 -10.86
N ARG A 352 -15.18 0.43 -10.00
CA ARG A 352 -15.09 1.52 -9.01
C ARG A 352 -14.54 2.79 -9.65
N VAL A 353 -15.34 3.84 -9.70
CA VAL A 353 -14.96 5.13 -10.32
C VAL A 353 -14.03 5.94 -9.41
N CYS A 354 -14.47 6.27 -8.19
CA CYS A 354 -13.70 7.08 -7.25
C CYS A 354 -12.81 6.23 -6.32
N ALA A 355 -11.65 6.78 -5.95
CA ALA A 355 -10.76 6.24 -4.92
C ALA A 355 -11.34 6.52 -3.51
N PRO A 356 -10.93 5.77 -2.46
CA PRO A 356 -11.33 6.04 -1.08
C PRO A 356 -10.63 7.27 -0.47
N LEU A 357 -9.51 7.70 -1.06
CA LEU A 357 -8.70 8.86 -0.64
C LEU A 357 -8.63 9.86 -1.81
N ALA A 358 -8.47 11.15 -1.51
CA ALA A 358 -8.26 12.16 -2.54
C ALA A 358 -6.89 11.98 -3.21
N LEU A 359 -6.86 11.98 -4.55
CA LEU A 359 -5.64 11.80 -5.37
C LEU A 359 -5.44 12.96 -6.35
N PRO A 360 -4.20 13.42 -6.59
CA PRO A 360 -3.92 14.54 -7.48
C PRO A 360 -4.07 14.17 -8.96
N MET A 361 -5.03 14.78 -9.64
CA MET A 361 -5.31 14.56 -11.07
C MET A 361 -4.96 15.79 -11.92
N SER A 362 -4.79 15.58 -13.23
CA SER A 362 -4.80 16.65 -14.23
C SER A 362 -6.21 17.20 -14.46
N ILE A 363 -6.31 18.37 -15.08
CA ILE A 363 -7.58 18.99 -15.46
C ILE A 363 -8.35 18.12 -16.46
N GLU A 364 -7.64 17.42 -17.35
CA GLU A 364 -8.24 16.54 -18.36
C GLU A 364 -8.80 15.25 -17.74
N SER A 365 -8.00 14.53 -16.96
CA SER A 365 -8.46 13.35 -16.22
C SER A 365 -9.59 13.68 -15.24
N THR A 366 -9.59 14.88 -14.66
CA THR A 366 -10.70 15.39 -13.84
C THR A 366 -11.97 15.63 -14.66
N ARG A 367 -11.87 16.19 -15.89
CA ARG A 367 -13.02 16.31 -16.81
C ARG A 367 -13.58 14.94 -17.18
N TYR A 368 -12.72 14.01 -17.60
CA TYR A 368 -13.10 12.65 -17.98
C TYR A 368 -13.79 11.88 -16.85
N LEU A 369 -13.25 11.93 -15.62
CA LEU A 369 -13.86 11.32 -14.45
C LEU A 369 -15.24 11.94 -14.14
N ASN A 370 -15.37 13.26 -14.24
CA ASN A 370 -16.63 13.95 -14.06
C ASN A 370 -17.68 13.59 -15.11
N ASP A 371 -17.29 13.35 -16.37
CA ASP A 371 -18.24 12.99 -17.43
C ASP A 371 -18.71 11.53 -17.32
N ILE A 372 -17.88 10.61 -16.80
CA ILE A 372 -18.31 9.28 -16.35
C ILE A 372 -19.32 9.42 -15.19
N LEU A 373 -19.03 10.26 -14.19
CA LEU A 373 -19.91 10.47 -13.02
C LEU A 373 -21.25 11.12 -13.39
N LYS A 374 -21.26 12.13 -14.28
CA LYS A 374 -22.49 12.74 -14.83
C LYS A 374 -23.34 11.72 -15.59
N SER A 375 -22.71 10.85 -16.37
CA SER A 375 -23.42 9.83 -17.15
C SER A 375 -23.99 8.75 -16.24
N ARG A 376 -23.23 8.30 -15.23
CA ARG A 376 -23.74 7.40 -14.19
C ARG A 376 -24.89 8.01 -13.39
N ARG A 377 -24.86 9.32 -13.09
CA ARG A 377 -25.96 10.01 -12.39
C ARG A 377 -27.21 10.17 -13.24
N ARG A 378 -27.07 10.51 -14.53
CA ARG A 378 -28.21 10.55 -15.48
C ARG A 378 -28.89 9.18 -15.54
N ASN A 379 -28.13 8.14 -15.88
CA ASN A 379 -28.62 6.76 -15.95
C ASN A 379 -29.33 6.30 -14.65
N ALA A 380 -28.88 6.77 -13.48
CA ALA A 380 -29.55 6.47 -12.20
C ALA A 380 -30.90 7.18 -12.06
N HIS A 381 -30.99 8.48 -12.36
CA HIS A 381 -32.25 9.21 -12.34
C HIS A 381 -33.21 8.77 -13.46
N ASP A 382 -32.69 8.34 -14.61
CA ASP A 382 -33.49 7.74 -15.68
C ASP A 382 -34.11 6.42 -15.19
N ALA A 383 -33.34 5.56 -14.52
CA ALA A 383 -33.84 4.32 -13.91
C ALA A 383 -34.87 4.57 -12.79
N GLU A 384 -34.66 5.58 -11.94
CA GLU A 384 -35.66 6.03 -10.96
C GLU A 384 -36.94 6.52 -11.67
N SER A 385 -36.81 7.27 -12.77
CA SER A 385 -37.94 7.81 -13.53
C SER A 385 -38.75 6.72 -14.25
N PHE A 386 -38.09 5.72 -14.85
CA PHE A 386 -38.75 4.56 -15.45
C PHE A 386 -39.46 3.65 -14.43
N THR A 387 -39.19 3.83 -13.13
CA THR A 387 -39.92 3.13 -12.05
C THR A 387 -41.28 3.79 -11.74
N PHE A 388 -41.57 4.98 -12.28
CA PHE A 388 -42.83 5.72 -12.08
C PHE A 388 -43.73 5.75 -13.34
N LEU A 389 -44.11 4.57 -13.85
CA LEU A 389 -45.27 4.42 -14.74
C LEU A 389 -46.42 3.73 -13.98
N PRO A 390 -47.62 4.35 -13.91
CA PRO A 390 -48.69 3.86 -13.04
C PRO A 390 -49.41 2.66 -13.66
N ILE A 391 -49.22 1.48 -13.08
CA ILE A 391 -50.19 0.38 -13.20
C ILE A 391 -51.43 0.81 -12.40
N ALA A 392 -52.58 0.92 -13.06
CA ALA A 392 -53.82 1.36 -12.43
C ALA A 392 -54.28 0.37 -11.35
N PRO A 393 -54.50 0.81 -10.09
CA PRO A 393 -54.89 -0.10 -9.02
C PRO A 393 -56.40 -0.35 -9.01
N THR A 394 -56.82 -1.59 -9.27
CA THR A 394 -58.15 -2.07 -8.86
C THR A 394 -58.19 -2.09 -7.32
N ALA A 395 -59.13 -1.37 -6.71
CA ALA A 395 -59.08 -1.07 -5.29
C ALA A 395 -59.67 -2.18 -4.40
N THR A 396 -58.98 -2.48 -3.29
CA THR A 396 -59.60 -2.60 -1.96
C THR A 396 -58.57 -2.38 -0.83
N THR A 397 -58.81 -1.35 -0.01
CA THR A 397 -58.70 -1.39 1.46
C THR A 397 -57.33 -1.68 2.13
N SER A 398 -56.60 -0.60 2.42
CA SER A 398 -56.00 -0.21 3.74
C SER A 398 -55.85 -1.27 4.86
N THR A 399 -54.81 -1.33 5.71
CA THR A 399 -53.61 -0.49 6.00
C THR A 399 -52.71 -1.28 7.02
N GLN A 400 -51.56 -0.86 7.57
CA GLN A 400 -50.81 0.42 7.60
C GLN A 400 -49.29 0.18 7.87
N SER A 401 -48.45 1.16 7.53
CA SER A 401 -47.22 1.52 8.29
C SER A 401 -46.80 2.95 7.90
N MET A 402 -46.27 3.75 8.84
CA MET A 402 -46.31 5.21 8.74
C MET A 402 -44.97 5.87 8.37
N ARG A 403 -45.01 6.92 7.53
CA ARG A 403 -43.88 7.80 7.20
C ARG A 403 -43.77 8.98 8.17
N CYS A 404 -42.57 9.55 8.28
CA CYS A 404 -42.30 10.90 8.78
C CYS A 404 -41.21 11.49 7.85
N SER A 405 -41.57 11.96 6.66
CA SER A 405 -41.91 13.36 6.30
C SER A 405 -40.70 14.31 6.21
N LEU A 406 -40.53 14.93 5.04
CA LEU A 406 -39.62 16.07 4.84
C LEU A 406 -40.19 17.32 5.52
N ASP A 407 -39.33 18.32 5.72
CA ASP A 407 -39.75 19.72 5.64
C ASP A 407 -38.77 20.52 4.74
N ARG A 408 -39.19 21.68 4.21
CA ARG A 408 -38.53 22.35 3.07
C ARG A 408 -38.79 23.86 3.02
N GLN A 409 -37.78 24.66 3.38
CA GLN A 409 -37.65 26.10 3.04
C GLN A 409 -36.24 26.28 2.45
N HIS A 410 -36.00 26.70 1.20
CA HIS A 410 -36.49 27.79 0.33
C HIS A 410 -35.53 29.00 0.32
N ASP A 411 -35.44 29.67 -0.82
CA ASP A 411 -34.18 30.20 -1.35
C ASP A 411 -33.78 31.60 -0.85
N GLN A 412 -32.47 31.77 -0.68
CA GLN A 412 -31.72 32.80 -1.42
C GLN A 412 -30.26 32.34 -1.53
N GLY A 413 -29.59 32.62 -2.65
CA GLY A 413 -28.31 31.99 -2.98
C GLY A 413 -27.28 32.95 -3.55
N GLU A 414 -26.02 32.53 -3.50
CA GLU A 414 -24.93 33.11 -4.27
C GLU A 414 -23.94 31.99 -4.67
N LEU A 415 -23.21 32.19 -5.76
CA LEU A 415 -22.43 31.15 -6.43
C LEU A 415 -20.98 31.58 -6.56
N ASP A 416 -20.09 31.02 -5.73
CA ASP A 416 -18.66 31.11 -6.02
C ASP A 416 -17.83 29.91 -5.53
N TRP A 417 -17.04 29.34 -6.45
CA TRP A 417 -16.06 28.28 -6.22
C TRP A 417 -14.61 28.74 -6.52
N ALA A 418 -14.40 30.04 -6.78
CA ALA A 418 -13.12 30.59 -7.25
C ALA A 418 -12.31 31.34 -6.16
N VAL A 419 -12.96 32.04 -5.22
CA VAL A 419 -12.32 33.08 -4.38
C VAL A 419 -11.10 32.60 -3.58
N LEU A 420 -11.15 31.41 -2.95
CA LEU A 420 -10.07 30.94 -2.07
C LEU A 420 -8.83 30.38 -2.78
N ASN A 421 -8.85 30.23 -4.12
CA ASN A 421 -7.65 29.93 -4.91
C ASN A 421 -6.80 31.18 -5.21
N ALA A 422 -7.31 32.40 -4.96
CA ALA A 422 -6.64 33.63 -5.35
C ALA A 422 -5.59 34.15 -4.33
N THR A 423 -5.80 33.92 -3.03
CA THR A 423 -5.13 34.67 -1.94
C THR A 423 -3.81 34.09 -1.42
N LEU A 424 -3.29 32.98 -1.96
CA LEU A 424 -2.09 32.32 -1.39
C LEU A 424 -1.02 31.86 -2.40
N ALA A 425 -1.13 32.28 -3.66
CA ALA A 425 -0.08 32.07 -4.68
C ALA A 425 0.58 33.37 -5.18
N GLN A 426 0.07 34.55 -4.81
CA GLN A 426 0.67 35.84 -5.13
C GLN A 426 1.58 36.36 -4.00
N VAL A 427 2.77 35.77 -3.88
CA VAL A 427 3.88 36.33 -3.08
C VAL A 427 5.18 36.26 -3.90
N THR A 428 5.19 36.92 -5.06
CA THR A 428 6.33 36.94 -5.99
C THR A 428 6.38 38.20 -6.88
N THR A 429 6.76 39.32 -6.27
CA THR A 429 7.48 40.48 -6.88
C THR A 429 8.33 41.09 -5.75
N THR A 430 9.45 41.80 -5.94
CA THR A 430 10.00 42.62 -7.04
C THR A 430 11.48 42.22 -7.34
N ASN A 431 12.25 42.69 -8.33
CA ASN A 431 12.29 43.81 -9.31
C ASN A 431 12.96 43.27 -10.61
N SER A 432 13.13 43.94 -11.78
CA SER A 432 13.01 45.34 -12.20
C SER A 432 12.83 45.45 -13.75
N GLN A 433 12.32 46.58 -14.26
CA GLN A 433 12.65 47.31 -15.53
C GLN A 433 13.10 46.53 -16.81
N ARG A 434 12.68 46.76 -18.07
CA ARG A 434 11.93 47.79 -18.89
C ARG A 434 11.49 47.08 -20.23
N VAL A 435 10.92 47.61 -21.34
CA VAL A 435 10.58 48.93 -21.91
C VAL A 435 9.33 48.82 -22.87
N LEU A 436 9.06 49.80 -23.75
CA LEU A 436 7.97 49.91 -24.77
C LEU A 436 8.52 50.52 -26.10
N PRO A 437 7.76 50.71 -27.22
CA PRO A 437 6.69 49.92 -27.86
C PRO A 437 6.82 49.79 -29.43
N ALA A 438 5.76 49.29 -30.06
CA ALA A 438 5.52 48.98 -31.49
C ALA A 438 5.71 50.08 -32.59
N ARG A 439 5.77 49.64 -33.87
CA ARG A 439 5.33 50.43 -35.06
C ARG A 439 4.96 49.57 -36.30
N HIS A 440 4.47 50.23 -37.36
CA HIS A 440 3.73 49.74 -38.55
C HIS A 440 4.57 49.33 -39.79
N SER A 441 3.86 48.86 -40.84
CA SER A 441 4.14 48.99 -42.31
C SER A 441 4.78 47.79 -43.05
N THR A 442 4.53 47.47 -44.34
CA THR A 442 3.46 47.82 -45.33
C THR A 442 3.51 46.88 -46.57
N ASP A 443 2.38 46.71 -47.26
CA ASP A 443 2.15 46.50 -48.72
C ASP A 443 2.88 45.44 -49.57
N LYS A 444 2.07 44.60 -50.27
CA LYS A 444 1.88 44.50 -51.75
C LYS A 444 1.16 43.18 -52.12
N LEU A 445 0.32 42.97 -53.15
CA LEU A 445 -0.58 43.70 -54.09
C LEU A 445 -0.64 42.82 -55.40
N VAL A 446 -1.69 42.93 -56.24
CA VAL A 446 -1.87 42.29 -57.59
C VAL A 446 -2.30 40.80 -57.56
N SER A 447 -3.31 40.26 -58.28
CA SER A 447 -4.49 40.79 -59.03
C SER A 447 -5.56 39.69 -59.27
N GLY A 448 -6.79 40.04 -59.71
CA GLY A 448 -7.89 39.10 -60.11
C GLY A 448 -8.01 38.90 -61.65
N PRO A 449 -9.19 38.57 -62.27
CA PRO A 449 -10.55 38.40 -61.68
C PRO A 449 -11.51 37.30 -62.30
N GLN A 450 -12.64 37.03 -61.61
CA GLN A 450 -14.01 36.64 -62.10
C GLN A 450 -14.37 35.26 -62.76
N LEU A 451 -15.70 35.03 -62.86
CA LEU A 451 -16.50 33.81 -63.23
C LEU A 451 -17.05 33.90 -64.70
N PRO A 452 -17.90 33.00 -65.30
CA PRO A 452 -18.77 31.91 -64.78
C PRO A 452 -18.93 30.59 -65.63
N MET A 453 -19.96 29.80 -65.26
CA MET A 453 -20.47 28.47 -65.75
C MET A 453 -20.45 28.11 -67.25
N THR A 454 -20.42 26.79 -67.56
CA THR A 454 -21.49 26.00 -68.26
C THR A 454 -21.15 24.47 -68.30
N VAL A 455 -22.13 23.58 -68.54
CA VAL A 455 -22.08 22.11 -68.30
C VAL A 455 -22.68 21.31 -69.49
N PRO A 456 -21.97 20.32 -70.06
CA PRO A 456 -22.24 18.88 -69.83
C PRO A 456 -20.91 18.08 -69.54
N SER A 457 -20.70 16.75 -69.61
CA SER A 457 -21.28 15.60 -70.35
C SER A 457 -21.10 14.23 -69.62
N ARG A 458 -21.52 13.13 -70.28
CA ARG A 458 -21.43 11.70 -69.86
C ARG A 458 -20.01 11.12 -70.14
N THR A 459 -19.53 10.02 -69.52
CA THR A 459 -20.10 8.65 -69.61
C THR A 459 -19.69 7.69 -68.47
N SER A 460 -20.58 6.72 -68.22
CA SER A 460 -20.56 5.61 -67.25
C SER A 460 -19.23 4.88 -66.98
N THR A 461 -19.03 4.46 -65.74
CA THR A 461 -18.77 3.03 -65.46
C THR A 461 -19.28 2.66 -64.07
N GLN A 462 -19.91 1.48 -63.92
CA GLN A 462 -20.51 1.05 -62.66
C GLN A 462 -19.49 0.37 -61.73
N ARG A 463 -19.52 0.69 -60.44
CA ARG A 463 -19.15 -0.29 -59.39
C ARG A 463 -19.99 -0.09 -58.13
N THR A 464 -20.91 -1.02 -57.89
CA THR A 464 -21.84 -0.98 -56.75
C THR A 464 -21.17 -1.55 -55.51
N GLU A 465 -20.75 -0.71 -54.57
CA GLU A 465 -20.29 -1.19 -53.26
C GLU A 465 -21.47 -1.46 -52.32
N PRO A 466 -21.59 -2.66 -51.71
CA PRO A 466 -22.61 -2.95 -50.73
C PRO A 466 -22.30 -2.26 -49.40
N ARG A 467 -23.07 -1.21 -49.07
CA ARG A 467 -22.91 -0.36 -47.87
C ARG A 467 -23.26 -1.09 -46.55
N SER A 468 -22.50 -2.12 -46.21
CA SER A 468 -22.68 -2.94 -45.01
C SER A 468 -22.28 -2.17 -43.75
N LYS A 469 -23.21 -1.38 -43.20
CA LYS A 469 -23.13 -0.91 -41.80
C LYS A 469 -23.33 -2.10 -40.87
N ARG A 470 -22.28 -2.91 -40.66
CA ARG A 470 -22.27 -4.02 -39.69
C ARG A 470 -22.34 -3.45 -38.26
N ARG A 471 -23.56 -3.13 -37.82
CA ARG A 471 -23.87 -2.86 -36.41
C ARG A 471 -23.62 -4.16 -35.65
N ILE A 472 -22.46 -4.27 -35.01
CA ILE A 472 -22.14 -5.43 -34.16
C ILE A 472 -23.02 -5.30 -32.92
N THR A 473 -24.11 -6.04 -32.90
CA THR A 473 -24.87 -6.29 -31.67
C THR A 473 -24.04 -7.24 -30.82
N VAL A 474 -23.21 -6.67 -29.95
CA VAL A 474 -22.44 -7.45 -28.96
C VAL A 474 -23.45 -8.18 -28.07
N THR A 475 -23.37 -9.50 -28.03
CA THR A 475 -24.17 -10.31 -27.10
C THR A 475 -23.71 -10.03 -25.67
N SER A 476 -24.61 -10.07 -24.68
CA SER A 476 -24.29 -9.74 -23.28
C SER A 476 -23.06 -10.49 -22.75
N SER A 477 -22.90 -11.76 -23.13
CA SER A 477 -21.72 -12.59 -22.85
C SER A 477 -20.38 -11.96 -23.22
N GLY A 478 -20.31 -11.17 -24.30
CA GLY A 478 -19.09 -10.45 -24.70
C GLY A 478 -18.80 -9.24 -23.80
N GLN A 479 -19.84 -8.56 -23.32
CA GLN A 479 -19.72 -7.40 -22.45
C GLN A 479 -19.40 -7.81 -20.99
N ASP A 480 -19.97 -8.91 -20.50
CA ASP A 480 -19.58 -9.52 -19.22
C ASP A 480 -18.10 -9.94 -19.24
N THR A 481 -17.64 -10.49 -20.38
CA THR A 481 -16.23 -10.88 -20.56
C THR A 481 -15.28 -9.69 -20.56
N SER A 482 -15.60 -8.59 -21.26
CA SER A 482 -14.73 -7.40 -21.31
C SER A 482 -14.69 -6.64 -19.97
N VAL A 483 -15.82 -6.60 -19.23
CA VAL A 483 -15.86 -6.08 -17.86
C VAL A 483 -14.97 -6.92 -16.92
N GLN A 484 -14.99 -8.25 -17.04
CA GLN A 484 -14.11 -9.12 -16.26
C GLN A 484 -12.63 -8.89 -16.59
N ASP A 485 -12.28 -8.70 -17.87
CA ASP A 485 -10.88 -8.45 -18.27
C ASP A 485 -10.35 -7.10 -17.77
N VAL A 486 -11.17 -6.05 -17.77
CA VAL A 486 -10.81 -4.78 -17.10
C VAL A 486 -10.68 -4.96 -15.59
N GLN A 487 -11.56 -5.72 -14.94
CA GLN A 487 -11.42 -6.03 -13.52
C GLN A 487 -10.12 -6.80 -13.21
N ASN A 488 -9.75 -7.75 -14.06
CA ASN A 488 -8.50 -8.49 -13.98
C ASN A 488 -7.29 -7.55 -14.13
N ALA A 489 -7.31 -6.64 -15.13
CA ALA A 489 -6.23 -5.67 -15.35
C ALA A 489 -6.06 -4.69 -14.18
N LEU A 490 -7.16 -4.16 -13.62
CA LEU A 490 -7.16 -3.30 -12.42
C LEU A 490 -6.72 -4.03 -11.14
N GLN A 491 -6.84 -5.36 -11.10
CA GLN A 491 -6.33 -6.23 -10.03
C GLN A 491 -4.83 -6.49 -10.22
N THR A 492 -4.40 -6.77 -11.45
CA THR A 492 -3.00 -6.96 -11.85
C THR A 492 -2.13 -5.73 -11.55
N LEU A 493 -2.61 -4.51 -11.83
CA LEU A 493 -1.89 -3.28 -11.45
C LEU A 493 -1.80 -3.08 -9.93
N PHE A 494 -2.83 -3.46 -9.17
CA PHE A 494 -2.78 -3.40 -7.70
C PHE A 494 -1.82 -4.46 -7.14
N HIS A 495 -1.76 -5.65 -7.74
CA HIS A 495 -0.79 -6.68 -7.37
C HIS A 495 0.65 -6.24 -7.68
N SER A 496 0.91 -5.63 -8.85
CA SER A 496 2.26 -5.13 -9.18
C SER A 496 2.70 -4.01 -8.25
N GLU A 497 1.79 -3.10 -7.88
CA GLU A 497 2.05 -2.07 -6.87
C GLU A 497 2.45 -2.71 -5.52
N TYR A 498 1.69 -3.69 -5.04
CA TYR A 498 1.95 -4.39 -3.79
C TYR A 498 3.33 -5.08 -3.76
N VAL A 499 3.71 -5.80 -4.82
CA VAL A 499 5.00 -6.51 -4.83
C VAL A 499 6.19 -5.56 -5.01
N VAL A 500 6.07 -4.54 -5.87
CA VAL A 500 7.14 -3.53 -6.04
C VAL A 500 7.41 -2.76 -4.75
N MET A 501 6.38 -2.52 -3.91
CA MET A 501 6.59 -1.96 -2.57
C MET A 501 7.29 -2.93 -1.61
N GLY A 502 6.96 -4.22 -1.65
CA GLY A 502 7.61 -5.24 -0.81
C GLY A 502 9.10 -5.37 -1.09
N GLU A 503 9.45 -5.61 -2.35
CA GLU A 503 10.85 -5.83 -2.75
C GLU A 503 11.69 -4.54 -2.65
N TYR A 504 11.07 -3.37 -2.79
CA TYR A 504 11.72 -2.10 -2.46
C TYR A 504 12.15 -2.02 -0.98
N ILE A 505 11.32 -2.51 -0.06
CA ILE A 505 11.62 -2.48 1.39
C ILE A 505 12.65 -3.56 1.74
N GLU A 506 12.51 -4.75 1.16
CA GLU A 506 13.46 -5.86 1.31
C GLU A 506 14.85 -5.48 0.77
N CYS A 507 14.94 -4.70 -0.32
CA CYS A 507 16.20 -4.13 -0.79
C CYS A 507 16.71 -2.94 0.04
N ALA A 508 15.87 -1.96 0.40
CA ALA A 508 16.33 -0.68 0.91
C ALA A 508 16.56 -0.64 2.44
N ILE A 509 15.81 -1.41 3.23
CA ILE A 509 15.99 -1.43 4.69
C ILE A 509 17.35 -2.01 5.12
N PRO A 510 17.87 -3.12 4.56
CA PRO A 510 19.16 -3.67 4.96
C PRO A 510 20.33 -2.69 4.72
N VAL A 511 20.28 -1.91 3.64
CA VAL A 511 21.25 -0.84 3.36
C VAL A 511 21.18 0.26 4.43
N LEU A 512 19.99 0.78 4.71
CA LEU A 512 19.78 1.85 5.70
C LEU A 512 20.11 1.39 7.13
N TYR A 513 19.81 0.13 7.47
CA TYR A 513 20.23 -0.48 8.72
C TYR A 513 21.75 -0.64 8.79
N SER A 514 22.43 -1.02 7.70
CA SER A 514 23.90 -1.11 7.68
C SER A 514 24.56 0.24 7.96
N VAL A 515 24.00 1.34 7.45
CA VAL A 515 24.43 2.71 7.79
C VAL A 515 24.12 3.04 9.26
N TYR A 516 22.92 2.72 9.77
CA TYR A 516 22.55 2.90 11.17
C TYR A 516 23.45 2.11 12.13
N LEU A 517 23.76 0.85 11.84
CA LEU A 517 24.63 0.00 12.63
C LEU A 517 26.07 0.55 12.64
N THR A 518 26.56 1.01 11.49
CA THR A 518 27.89 1.65 11.40
C THR A 518 27.95 2.92 12.24
N PHE A 519 26.90 3.76 12.18
CA PHE A 519 26.78 4.96 12.99
C PHE A 519 26.72 4.63 14.50
N LEU A 520 25.86 3.68 14.89
CA LEU A 520 25.71 3.23 16.27
C LEU A 520 27.01 2.66 16.84
N TYR A 521 27.76 1.85 16.08
CA TYR A 521 29.02 1.24 16.51
C TYR A 521 30.09 2.28 16.92
N HIS A 522 30.04 3.49 16.38
CA HIS A 522 30.93 4.59 16.76
C HIS A 522 30.42 5.47 17.92
N LEU A 523 29.22 5.21 18.45
CA LEU A 523 28.67 5.93 19.61
C LEU A 523 28.89 5.16 20.93
N PRO A 524 29.11 5.86 22.06
CA PRO A 524 29.15 5.23 23.39
C PRO A 524 27.91 4.39 23.71
N THR A 525 26.77 4.77 23.11
CA THR A 525 25.47 4.11 23.21
C THR A 525 25.50 2.62 22.80
N ALA A 526 26.45 2.20 21.94
CA ALA A 526 26.61 0.80 21.53
C ALA A 526 26.84 -0.19 22.69
N ALA A 527 27.42 0.27 23.81
CA ALA A 527 27.67 -0.56 24.99
C ALA A 527 26.39 -1.09 25.66
N TYR A 528 25.25 -0.42 25.42
CA TYR A 528 23.96 -0.74 26.04
C TYR A 528 23.04 -1.62 25.16
N TYR A 529 23.52 -2.06 24.00
CA TYR A 529 22.79 -2.94 23.09
C TYR A 529 23.43 -4.35 23.07
N PRO A 530 22.69 -5.44 23.39
CA PRO A 530 23.23 -6.79 23.44
C PRO A 530 23.94 -7.25 22.15
N HIS A 531 23.49 -6.74 21.00
CA HIS A 531 23.97 -7.09 19.66
C HIS A 531 25.17 -6.26 19.17
N THR A 532 25.63 -5.25 19.92
CA THR A 532 26.85 -4.47 19.64
C THR A 532 27.85 -4.42 20.79
N ARG A 533 27.42 -4.57 22.05
CA ARG A 533 28.28 -4.48 23.26
C ARG A 533 29.51 -5.41 23.27
N CYS A 534 29.48 -6.50 22.51
CA CYS A 534 30.56 -7.50 22.40
C CYS A 534 31.04 -7.71 20.95
N LEU A 535 30.80 -6.75 20.05
CA LEU A 535 31.26 -6.82 18.67
C LEU A 535 32.74 -6.40 18.58
N THR A 536 33.61 -7.35 18.25
CA THR A 536 34.99 -7.04 17.83
C THR A 536 34.97 -6.41 16.43
N PRO A 537 35.99 -5.62 16.03
CA PRO A 537 36.04 -5.01 14.69
C PRO A 537 35.87 -6.03 13.55
N GLU A 538 36.42 -7.24 13.70
CA GLU A 538 36.25 -8.34 12.74
C GLU A 538 34.80 -8.84 12.64
N LYS A 539 34.10 -8.98 13.78
CA LYS A 539 32.69 -9.39 13.82
C LYS A 539 31.79 -8.30 13.27
N PHE A 540 32.08 -7.03 13.57
CA PHE A 540 31.40 -5.88 13.01
C PHE A 540 31.56 -5.83 11.48
N ALA A 541 32.79 -5.92 10.97
CA ALA A 541 33.06 -5.94 9.53
C ALA A 541 32.35 -7.10 8.83
N ARG A 542 32.32 -8.29 9.44
CA ARG A 542 31.60 -9.46 8.92
C ARG A 542 30.09 -9.27 8.92
N ALA A 543 29.52 -8.67 9.97
CA ALA A 543 28.09 -8.35 10.02
C ALA A 543 27.70 -7.34 8.92
N VAL A 544 28.45 -6.25 8.78
CA VAL A 544 28.26 -5.26 7.71
C VAL A 544 28.39 -5.90 6.32
N MET A 545 29.40 -6.73 6.09
CA MET A 545 29.59 -7.46 4.83
C MET A 545 28.41 -8.39 4.52
N ASN A 546 27.89 -9.13 5.51
CA ASN A 546 26.73 -10.00 5.34
C ASN A 546 25.47 -9.20 4.97
N LEU A 547 25.24 -8.05 5.61
CA LEU A 547 24.11 -7.18 5.31
C LEU A 547 24.21 -6.54 3.92
N LEU A 548 25.42 -6.16 3.49
CA LEU A 548 25.66 -5.66 2.12
C LEU A 548 25.50 -6.78 1.07
N LEU A 549 25.88 -8.02 1.39
CA LEU A 549 25.65 -9.17 0.51
C LEU A 549 24.17 -9.49 0.35
N TYR A 550 23.39 -9.47 1.44
CA TYR A 550 21.92 -9.60 1.39
C TYR A 550 21.31 -8.45 0.57
N SER A 551 21.72 -7.20 0.85
CA SER A 551 21.29 -6.01 0.09
C SER A 551 21.54 -6.14 -1.41
N LEU A 552 22.66 -6.77 -1.81
CA LEU A 552 23.01 -6.99 -3.22
C LEU A 552 22.12 -8.04 -3.89
N VAL A 553 21.73 -9.09 -3.16
CA VAL A 553 20.78 -10.11 -3.65
C VAL A 553 19.39 -9.49 -3.85
N GLU A 554 18.90 -8.74 -2.86
CA GLU A 554 17.60 -8.05 -2.95
C GLU A 554 17.60 -6.89 -3.96
N PHE A 555 18.73 -6.23 -4.18
CA PHE A 555 18.87 -5.26 -5.27
C PHE A 555 18.83 -5.93 -6.65
N ALA A 556 19.42 -7.12 -6.79
CA ALA A 556 19.38 -7.90 -8.03
C ALA A 556 17.97 -8.42 -8.32
N SER A 557 17.22 -8.88 -7.31
CA SER A 557 15.83 -9.30 -7.47
C SER A 557 14.90 -8.14 -7.82
N PHE A 558 14.96 -7.04 -7.08
CA PHE A 558 14.20 -5.81 -7.36
C PHE A 558 14.49 -5.26 -8.77
N THR A 559 15.74 -5.35 -9.22
CA THR A 559 16.14 -5.01 -10.60
C THR A 559 15.53 -5.99 -11.62
N GLY A 560 15.55 -7.29 -11.33
CA GLY A 560 14.89 -8.32 -12.15
C GLY A 560 13.38 -8.10 -12.29
N LEU A 561 12.68 -7.87 -11.18
CA LEU A 561 11.26 -7.50 -11.15
C LEU A 561 11.02 -6.24 -11.98
N SER A 562 11.82 -5.20 -11.76
CA SER A 562 11.72 -3.92 -12.48
C SER A 562 11.87 -4.09 -13.99
N ILE A 563 12.75 -4.98 -14.45
CA ILE A 563 12.93 -5.30 -15.87
C ILE A 563 11.74 -6.09 -16.43
N VAL A 564 11.26 -7.12 -15.71
CA VAL A 564 10.12 -7.96 -16.12
C VAL A 564 8.84 -7.12 -16.24
N LEU A 565 8.52 -6.34 -15.21
CA LEU A 565 7.34 -5.48 -15.20
C LEU A 565 7.44 -4.35 -16.24
N ARG A 566 8.62 -3.72 -16.41
CA ARG A 566 8.81 -2.70 -17.46
C ARG A 566 8.60 -3.27 -18.87
N ARG A 567 9.08 -4.49 -19.13
CA ARG A 567 8.87 -5.18 -20.42
C ARG A 567 7.39 -5.52 -20.68
N LYS A 568 6.62 -5.82 -19.63
CA LYS A 568 5.21 -6.21 -19.74
C LYS A 568 4.26 -5.00 -19.77
N PHE A 569 4.43 -3.99 -18.90
CA PHE A 569 3.56 -2.82 -18.84
C PHE A 569 3.96 -1.63 -19.74
N GLY A 570 5.20 -1.58 -20.24
CA GLY A 570 5.75 -0.48 -21.05
C GLY A 570 6.35 0.67 -20.23
N PHE A 571 5.77 1.01 -19.08
CA PHE A 571 6.29 2.03 -18.16
C PHE A 571 7.22 1.45 -17.08
N SER A 572 8.04 2.30 -16.44
CA SER A 572 8.96 1.87 -15.37
C SER A 572 8.23 1.73 -14.02
N PRO A 573 8.32 0.58 -13.31
CA PRO A 573 7.66 0.37 -12.02
C PRO A 573 8.07 1.36 -10.92
N LEU A 574 9.23 2.00 -11.05
CA LEU A 574 9.64 3.07 -10.14
C LEU A 574 8.65 4.24 -10.11
N TYR A 575 7.92 4.51 -11.20
CA TYR A 575 6.83 5.49 -11.20
C TYR A 575 5.62 5.01 -10.39
N GLN A 576 5.32 3.70 -10.42
CA GLN A 576 4.26 3.10 -9.61
C GLN A 576 4.63 3.23 -8.12
N LEU A 577 5.87 2.90 -7.77
CA LEU A 577 6.41 3.05 -6.42
C LEU A 577 6.39 4.51 -5.93
N ALA A 578 7.01 5.44 -6.68
CA ALA A 578 7.07 6.85 -6.30
C ALA A 578 5.67 7.49 -6.21
N PHE A 579 4.75 7.11 -7.09
CA PHE A 579 3.34 7.53 -7.01
C PHE A 579 2.70 7.12 -5.67
N VAL A 580 2.93 5.90 -5.17
CA VAL A 580 2.41 5.52 -3.84
C VAL A 580 3.10 6.28 -2.72
N LEU A 581 4.44 6.32 -2.73
CA LEU A 581 5.25 6.97 -1.71
C LEU A 581 4.90 8.46 -1.55
N GLU A 582 4.62 9.14 -2.67
CA GLU A 582 4.26 10.55 -2.70
C GLU A 582 2.77 10.79 -2.38
N THR A 583 1.84 9.94 -2.84
CA THR A 583 0.39 10.13 -2.60
C THR A 583 -0.10 9.70 -1.21
N GLN A 584 0.64 8.88 -0.48
CA GLN A 584 0.26 8.41 0.87
C GLN A 584 1.35 8.71 1.91
N VAL A 585 2.10 9.80 1.69
CA VAL A 585 3.31 10.15 2.45
C VAL A 585 3.10 10.26 3.96
N ALA A 586 1.93 10.73 4.44
CA ALA A 586 1.73 10.88 5.88
C ALA A 586 1.39 9.54 6.57
N THR A 587 0.54 8.70 5.96
CA THR A 587 0.36 7.30 6.40
C THR A 587 1.69 6.52 6.35
N LEU A 588 2.47 6.69 5.28
CA LEU A 588 3.79 6.09 5.09
C LEU A 588 4.77 6.46 6.21
N GLN A 589 5.04 7.76 6.41
CA GLN A 589 5.95 8.21 7.47
C GLN A 589 5.45 7.79 8.86
N GLY A 590 4.13 7.75 9.09
CA GLY A 590 3.57 7.29 10.35
C GLY A 590 3.84 5.82 10.67
N HIS A 591 3.87 4.96 9.66
CA HIS A 591 4.30 3.56 9.81
C HIS A 591 5.81 3.45 10.03
N LEU A 592 6.61 4.20 9.26
CA LEU A 592 8.06 4.15 9.34
C LEU A 592 8.58 4.66 10.70
N PHE A 593 8.09 5.81 11.18
CA PHE A 593 8.47 6.34 12.48
C PHE A 593 8.10 5.39 13.62
N LEU A 594 6.92 4.73 13.55
CA LEU A 594 6.54 3.70 14.51
C LEU A 594 7.54 2.54 14.48
N TRP A 595 7.67 1.83 13.36
CA TRP A 595 8.36 0.54 13.36
C TRP A 595 9.89 0.65 13.44
N ILE A 596 10.50 1.69 12.86
CA ILE A 596 11.93 1.94 12.97
C ILE A 596 12.29 2.37 14.41
N SER A 597 11.50 3.24 15.04
CA SER A 597 11.73 3.64 16.45
C SER A 597 11.51 2.46 17.41
N VAL A 598 10.51 1.62 17.17
CA VAL A 598 10.24 0.41 17.95
C VAL A 598 11.41 -0.56 17.85
N ILE A 599 11.70 -1.08 16.65
CA ILE A 599 12.54 -2.28 16.50
C ILE A 599 14.02 -1.98 16.78
N LEU A 600 14.50 -0.78 16.44
CA LEU A 600 15.89 -0.41 16.74
C LEU A 600 16.10 -0.23 18.26
N GLN A 601 15.13 0.31 18.99
CA GLN A 601 15.25 0.63 20.42
C GLN A 601 14.82 -0.52 21.34
N MET A 602 13.98 -1.46 20.88
CA MET A 602 13.40 -2.52 21.72
C MET A 602 14.44 -3.43 22.40
N THR A 603 15.68 -3.49 21.89
CA THR A 603 16.74 -4.35 22.42
C THR A 603 17.70 -3.65 23.40
N LEU A 604 17.53 -2.35 23.62
CA LEU A 604 18.33 -1.54 24.56
C LEU A 604 18.12 -2.01 26.01
N VAL A 605 19.18 -2.26 26.80
CA VAL A 605 19.04 -2.82 28.17
C VAL A 605 18.19 -1.97 29.11
N HIS A 606 18.13 -0.65 28.92
CA HIS A 606 17.26 0.27 29.67
C HIS A 606 15.76 0.00 29.53
N ASN A 607 15.35 -0.71 28.46
CA ASN A 607 13.97 -1.20 28.29
C ASN A 607 13.69 -2.51 29.06
N GLY A 608 14.62 -2.95 29.93
CA GLY A 608 14.50 -4.16 30.76
C GLY A 608 14.43 -5.43 29.94
N VAL A 609 15.29 -5.50 28.91
CA VAL A 609 15.44 -6.61 27.96
C VAL A 609 16.32 -7.71 28.57
N ASP A 610 16.01 -8.09 29.80
CA ASP A 610 16.74 -9.12 30.54
C ASP A 610 16.20 -10.50 30.15
N LEU A 611 16.60 -10.95 28.95
CA LEU A 611 16.15 -12.21 28.33
C LEU A 611 16.62 -13.47 29.09
N GLU A 612 17.46 -13.30 30.11
CA GLU A 612 17.91 -14.35 31.03
C GLU A 612 17.01 -14.45 32.28
N ALA A 613 16.26 -13.40 32.62
CA ALA A 613 15.51 -13.29 33.88
C ALA A 613 14.35 -14.29 34.11
N PRO A 614 13.60 -14.80 33.10
CA PRO A 614 12.49 -15.72 33.38
C PRO A 614 12.91 -17.18 33.68
N PHE A 615 14.22 -17.49 33.64
CA PHE A 615 14.75 -18.86 33.78
C PHE A 615 16.03 -18.96 34.63
N LYS A 616 16.16 -18.11 35.67
CA LYS A 616 17.20 -18.18 36.71
C LYS A 616 16.58 -18.16 38.10
#